data_AF-A0A8X6LTZ2-F1
#
_entry.id   AF-A0A8X6LTZ2-F1
#
_cell.length_a   1.000
_cell.length_b   1.000
_cell.length_c   1.000
_cell.angle_alpha   90.00
_cell.angle_beta   90.00
_cell.angle_gamma   90.00
#
_symmetry.space_group_name_H-M   'P 1'
#
loop_
_entity.id
_entity.type
_entity.pdbx_description
1 polymer ?
#
loop_
_entity_poly.entity_id
_entity_poly.type
_entity_poly.pdbx_seq_one_letter_code
_entity_poly.pdbx_strand_id
1 'polypeptide(L)'
;MKMPSADVEDLRKELATLGQDHLLKFWSRLTSEQKSQLVADIQSVDFNDLATAFKETVTNRENNQKLDLLLEPIPEEIHEGLSRCTPKQLQEYQNIGK
;
A
#
# COMPACT_ATOMS: atom_id res chain seq x y z
N MET A 1 30.28 15.70 -15.57
CA MET A 1 28.88 15.40 -15.90
C MET A 1 27.99 16.32 -15.08
N LYS A 2 27.40 17.36 -15.68
CA LYS A 2 26.51 18.30 -14.99
C LYS A 2 25.09 17.70 -15.05
N MET A 3 24.58 17.21 -13.93
CA MET A 3 23.15 16.88 -13.83
C MET A 3 22.36 18.19 -13.79
N PRO A 4 21.25 18.29 -14.55
CA PRO A 4 20.61 19.54 -14.88
C PRO A 4 19.84 20.05 -13.67
N SER A 5 20.00 21.33 -13.37
CA SER A 5 19.17 22.03 -12.38
C SER A 5 17.69 22.12 -12.78
N ALA A 6 17.35 21.77 -14.04
CA ALA A 6 15.98 21.79 -14.55
C ALA A 6 15.16 20.59 -14.01
N ASP A 7 15.70 19.37 -14.07
CA ASP A 7 14.97 18.15 -13.68
C ASP A 7 14.60 18.11 -12.18
N VAL A 8 15.45 18.67 -11.32
CA VAL A 8 15.20 18.66 -9.86
C VAL A 8 14.12 19.65 -9.46
N GLU A 9 14.06 20.81 -10.11
CA GLU A 9 13.02 21.80 -9.82
C GLU A 9 11.66 21.32 -10.31
N ASP A 10 11.61 20.57 -11.41
CA ASP A 10 10.37 19.94 -11.87
C ASP A 10 9.95 18.80 -10.94
N LEU A 11 10.88 17.95 -10.49
CA LEU A 11 10.62 16.94 -9.46
C LEU A 11 10.11 17.57 -8.15
N ARG A 12 10.68 18.72 -7.76
CA ARG A 12 10.23 19.47 -6.57
C ARG A 12 8.80 19.96 -6.74
N LYS A 13 8.40 20.44 -7.92
CA LYS A 13 7.02 20.88 -8.18
C LYS A 13 6.05 19.69 -8.11
N GLU A 14 6.39 18.57 -8.74
CA GLU A 14 5.58 17.35 -8.70
C GLU A 14 5.36 16.87 -7.26
N LEU A 15 6.44 16.74 -6.49
CA LEU A 15 6.36 16.37 -5.07
C LEU A 15 5.57 17.40 -4.24
N ALA A 16 5.69 18.69 -4.55
CA ALA A 16 4.92 19.73 -3.87
C ALA A 16 3.40 19.60 -4.10
N THR A 17 2.96 19.14 -5.28
CA THR A 17 1.52 18.88 -5.51
C THR A 17 0.96 17.79 -4.59
N LEU A 18 1.83 16.89 -4.12
CA LEU A 18 1.51 15.78 -3.22
C LEU A 18 1.89 16.06 -1.75
N GLY A 19 2.38 17.27 -1.45
CA GLY A 19 2.84 17.64 -0.10
C GLY A 19 4.14 16.97 0.35
N GLN A 20 4.92 16.41 -0.60
CA GLN A 20 6.14 15.64 -0.36
C GLN A 20 7.43 16.41 -0.72
N ASP A 21 7.35 17.74 -0.87
CA ASP A 21 8.49 18.60 -1.23
C ASP A 21 9.64 18.56 -0.20
N HIS A 22 9.32 18.18 1.03
CA HIS A 22 10.26 18.04 2.13
C HIS A 22 11.38 17.01 1.86
N LEU A 23 11.14 16.03 0.97
CA LEU A 23 12.16 15.04 0.56
C LEU A 23 13.40 15.70 -0.06
N LEU A 24 13.22 16.86 -0.72
CA LEU A 24 14.31 17.61 -1.35
C LEU A 24 14.86 18.74 -0.47
N LYS A 25 14.48 18.83 0.81
CA LYS A 25 14.92 19.89 1.74
C LYS A 25 16.43 20.00 1.87
N PHE A 26 17.14 18.87 1.84
CA PHE A 26 18.59 18.82 2.02
C PHE A 26 19.36 18.59 0.71
N TRP A 27 18.72 18.79 -0.44
CA TRP A 27 19.30 18.52 -1.75
C TRP A 27 20.66 19.20 -1.97
N SER A 28 20.84 20.43 -1.47
CA SER A 28 22.10 21.18 -1.59
C SER A 28 23.28 20.55 -0.83
N ARG A 29 23.01 19.70 0.17
CA ARG A 29 24.01 19.04 1.01
C ARG A 29 24.44 17.66 0.48
N LEU A 30 23.74 17.15 -0.54
CA LEU A 30 24.00 15.82 -1.10
C LEU A 30 25.11 15.84 -2.15
N THR A 31 25.92 14.78 -2.16
CA THR A 31 26.86 14.51 -3.26
C THR A 31 26.11 14.13 -4.54
N SER A 32 26.80 14.15 -5.69
CA SER A 32 26.19 13.76 -6.97
C SER A 32 25.64 12.32 -6.94
N GLU A 33 26.36 11.39 -6.31
CA GLU A 33 25.92 10.00 -6.17
C GLU A 33 24.67 9.89 -5.29
N GLN A 34 24.66 10.58 -4.14
CA GLN A 34 23.51 10.60 -3.25
C GLN A 34 22.27 11.23 -3.91
N LYS A 35 22.47 12.25 -4.74
CA LYS A 35 21.40 12.87 -5.54
C LYS A 35 20.82 11.89 -6.55
N SER A 36 21.67 11.16 -7.27
CA SER A 36 21.21 10.15 -8.23
C SER A 36 20.46 9.01 -7.54
N GLN A 37 20.95 8.54 -6.39
CA GLN A 37 20.25 7.52 -5.61
C GLN A 37 18.89 8.02 -5.12
N LEU A 38 18.84 9.22 -4.54
CA LEU A 38 17.59 9.79 -4.05
C LEU A 38 16.55 9.97 -5.16
N VAL A 39 16.96 10.40 -6.36
CA VAL A 39 16.04 10.52 -7.50
C VAL A 39 15.51 9.15 -7.93
N ALA A 40 16.38 8.14 -8.01
CA ALA A 40 15.95 6.79 -8.35
C ALA A 40 14.95 6.23 -7.32
N ASP A 41 15.21 6.45 -6.03
CA ASP A 41 14.33 6.01 -4.95
C ASP A 41 12.97 6.73 -5.04
N ILE A 42 12.96 8.06 -5.24
CA ILE A 42 11.73 8.84 -5.40
C ILE A 42 10.93 8.35 -6.63
N GLN A 43 11.59 8.14 -7.76
CA GLN A 43 10.92 7.68 -8.98
C GLN A 43 10.35 6.25 -8.88
N SER A 44 10.84 5.43 -7.94
CA SER A 44 10.33 4.09 -7.71
C SER A 44 9.02 4.05 -6.91
N VAL A 45 8.63 5.17 -6.31
CA VAL A 45 7.46 5.26 -5.43
C VAL A 45 6.31 5.95 -6.16
N ASP A 46 5.13 5.32 -6.12
CA ASP A 46 3.88 6.00 -6.51
C ASP A 46 3.36 6.83 -5.34
N PHE A 47 3.67 8.12 -5.35
CA PHE A 47 3.25 9.04 -4.30
C PHE A 47 1.74 9.33 -4.30
N ASN A 48 1.02 9.10 -5.41
CA ASN A 48 -0.44 9.24 -5.45
C ASN A 48 -1.11 8.11 -4.68
N ASP A 49 -0.66 6.87 -4.93
CA ASP A 49 -1.14 5.70 -4.20
C ASP A 49 -0.79 5.81 -2.71
N LEU A 50 0.46 6.19 -2.40
CA LEU A 50 0.90 6.41 -1.02
C LEU A 50 0.04 7.45 -0.28
N ALA A 51 -0.24 8.60 -0.90
CA ALA A 51 -1.07 9.64 -0.30
C ALA A 51 -2.51 9.17 -0.06
N THR A 52 -3.06 8.40 -1.00
CA THR A 52 -4.40 7.82 -0.90
C THR A 52 -4.47 6.79 0.23
N ALA A 53 -3.58 5.81 0.23
CA ALA A 53 -3.48 4.77 1.25
C ALA A 53 -3.28 5.36 2.65
N PHE A 54 -2.42 6.38 2.78
CA PHE A 54 -2.21 7.08 4.05
C PHE A 54 -3.49 7.77 4.52
N LYS A 55 -4.14 8.53 3.63
CA LYS A 55 -5.39 9.23 3.94
C LYS A 55 -6.48 8.26 4.37
N GLU A 56 -6.70 7.18 3.63
CA GLU A 56 -7.71 6.17 3.96
C GLU A 56 -7.42 5.52 5.32
N THR A 57 -6.18 5.11 5.55
CA THR A 57 -5.79 4.44 6.81
C THR A 57 -5.95 5.36 8.02
N VAL A 58 -5.50 6.61 7.92
CA VAL A 58 -5.57 7.58 9.02
C VAL A 58 -7.01 8.03 9.26
N THR A 59 -7.78 8.28 8.22
CA THR A 59 -9.19 8.70 8.34
C THR A 59 -10.06 7.56 8.87
N ASN A 60 -9.84 6.31 8.43
CA ASN A 60 -10.61 5.16 8.90
C ASN A 60 -10.30 4.79 10.36
N ARG A 61 -9.15 5.22 10.89
CA ARG A 61 -8.81 4.98 12.30
C ARG A 61 -9.85 5.56 13.27
N GLU A 62 -10.47 6.69 12.91
CA GLU A 62 -11.51 7.33 13.72
C GLU A 62 -12.87 6.64 13.62
N ASN A 63 -13.11 5.89 12.53
CA ASN A 63 -14.38 5.20 12.25
C ASN A 63 -14.41 3.72 12.69
N ASN A 64 -13.31 3.18 13.23
CA ASN A 64 -13.17 1.77 13.61
C ASN A 64 -14.18 1.29 14.68
N GLN A 65 -14.82 2.18 15.43
CA GLN A 65 -15.73 1.79 16.52
C GLN A 65 -17.05 1.16 16.04
N LYS A 66 -17.38 1.18 14.74
CA LYS A 66 -18.66 0.69 14.21
C LYS A 66 -18.58 -0.57 13.35
N LEU A 67 -17.38 -1.06 13.01
CA LEU A 67 -17.23 -2.25 12.16
C LEU A 67 -17.71 -3.53 12.85
N ASP A 68 -17.46 -3.66 14.16
CA ASP A 68 -17.87 -4.83 14.94
C ASP A 68 -19.40 -5.01 14.98
N LEU A 69 -20.16 -3.92 14.81
CA LEU A 69 -21.63 -3.95 14.77
C LEU A 69 -22.17 -4.53 13.45
N LEU A 70 -21.34 -4.66 12.43
CA LEU A 70 -21.68 -5.23 11.12
C LEU A 70 -21.22 -6.69 10.98
N LEU A 71 -20.57 -7.24 12.00
CA LEU A 71 -20.09 -8.62 11.97
C LEU A 71 -21.26 -9.57 12.28
N GLU A 72 -21.53 -10.45 11.33
CA GLU A 72 -22.47 -11.56 11.47
C GLU A 72 -21.74 -12.90 11.25
N PRO A 73 -22.25 -14.01 11.82
CA PRO A 73 -21.71 -15.32 11.52
C PRO A 73 -21.79 -15.62 10.03
N ILE A 74 -20.79 -16.33 9.51
CA ILE A 74 -20.81 -16.78 8.12
C ILE A 74 -22.03 -17.71 7.93
N PRO A 75 -22.88 -17.50 6.91
CA PRO A 75 -24.03 -18.37 6.65
C PRO A 75 -23.62 -19.83 6.44
N GLU A 76 -24.37 -20.76 7.01
CA GLU A 76 -24.05 -22.20 7.02
C GLU A 76 -23.95 -22.80 5.61
N GLU A 77 -24.63 -22.21 4.62
CA GLU A 77 -24.65 -22.71 3.25
C GLU A 77 -23.33 -22.44 2.50
N ILE A 78 -22.50 -21.52 2.99
CA ILE A 78 -21.27 -21.09 2.32
C ILE A 78 -19.99 -21.44 3.08
N HIS A 79 -20.10 -22.14 4.22
CA HIS A 79 -18.95 -22.61 4.96
C HIS A 79 -19.15 -23.99 5.59
N GLU A 80 -18.18 -24.87 5.38
CA GLU A 80 -18.18 -26.21 5.94
C GLU A 80 -17.07 -26.39 6.99
N GLY A 81 -17.36 -27.22 7.99
CA GLY A 81 -16.41 -27.56 9.05
C GLY A 81 -16.09 -29.04 9.03
N LEU A 82 -14.85 -29.43 9.32
CA LEU A 82 -14.48 -30.84 9.43
C LEU A 82 -15.35 -31.63 10.42
N SER A 83 -15.85 -30.95 11.46
CA SER A 83 -16.79 -31.50 12.44
C SER A 83 -18.21 -31.73 11.91
N ARG A 84 -18.56 -31.13 10.77
CA ARG A 84 -19.89 -31.20 10.12
C ARG A 84 -19.87 -32.01 8.82
N CYS A 85 -18.69 -32.18 8.21
CA CYS A 85 -18.52 -33.02 7.02
C CYS A 85 -18.67 -34.50 7.35
N THR A 86 -19.43 -35.21 6.52
CA THR A 86 -19.44 -36.67 6.54
C THR A 86 -18.13 -37.25 5.97
N PRO A 87 -17.74 -38.48 6.34
CA PRO A 87 -16.56 -39.15 5.78
C PRO A 87 -16.55 -39.19 4.24
N LYS A 88 -17.75 -39.29 3.62
CA LYS A 88 -17.91 -39.30 2.17
C LYS A 88 -17.57 -37.95 1.53
N GLN A 89 -18.05 -36.84 2.11
CA GLN A 89 -17.73 -35.49 1.63
C GLN A 89 -16.24 -35.19 1.76
N LEU A 90 -15.60 -35.63 2.85
CA LEU A 90 -14.15 -35.46 3.02
C LEU A 90 -13.35 -36.23 1.96
N GLN A 91 -13.77 -37.46 1.65
CA GLN A 91 -13.13 -38.25 0.61
C GLN A 91 -13.31 -37.63 -0.78
N GLU A 92 -14.48 -37.04 -1.05
CA GLU A 92 -14.76 -36.31 -2.29
C GLU A 92 -13.86 -35.08 -2.43
N TYR A 93 -13.74 -34.25 -1.39
CA TYR A 93 -12.81 -33.11 -1.38
C TYR A 93 -11.35 -33.53 -1.59
N GLN A 94 -10.93 -34.64 -0.98
CA GLN A 94 -9.58 -35.19 -1.19
C GLN A 94 -9.34 -35.68 -2.62
N ASN A 95 -10.38 -36.22 -3.28
CA ASN A 95 -10.26 -36.69 -4.66
C ASN A 95 -10.24 -35.52 -5.66
N ILE A 96 -10.95 -34.42 -5.38
CA ILE A 96 -10.94 -33.21 -6.21
C ILE A 96 -9.61 -32.46 -6.09
N GLY A 97 -9.01 -32.40 -4.89
CA GLY A 97 -7.75 -31.69 -4.65
C GLY A 97 -6.48 -32.47 -5.01
N LYS A 98 -6.59 -33.67 -5.57
CA LYS A 98 -5.47 -34.48 -6.08
C LYS A 98 -5.19 -34.17 -7.55
#